data_AF-A0A954LRY4-F1
#
_entry.id   AF-A0A954LRY4-F1
#
_cell.length_a   1.000
_cell.length_b   1.000
_cell.length_c   1.000
_cell.angle_alpha   90.00
_cell.angle_beta   90.00
_cell.angle_gamma   90.00
#
_symmetry.space_group_name_H-M   'P 1'
#
loop_
_entity.id
_entity.type
_entity.pdbx_description
1 polymer ?
#
loop_
_entity_poly.entity_id
_entity_poly.type
_entity_poly.pdbx_seq_one_letter_code
_entity_poly.pdbx_strand_id
1 'polypeptide(L)'
;MSAHHDVPAVGANVNLHTHVPMKGAPVIGSNPKITSDSTLPPRIGAWQLMWALAITLVLCFFSSSVKAQFGERRPQTDASDEKTPEIKKKPGFAERNNIVPNPLMTPEDEAKYDSSKLQEYASSLRNPNPRPVDERIILEGMRYRVYRMTIAENWESIGNLRSAFVKDIDNFAKDSPRSREIALTAATKYLSELLTDQPRIVTLNAILGLGQLNQKPENRIEKTPNMPYAPAAEPLLSVIENASQTREAKVMAAFGLGRILLDSDPPRSTRDNVARILSKELDVDKDRRLKPDEEWYLLRVVETLGYLKEPRTAIGEPVAVDALWKTLLNENLPMTLRAHAARSLSQFDLDRSFDIGLIAHEVTRLGGLVTVQFNARLNAPEWRRCYLDIYFTFHPQTDEQLARGWGLRAQAKTPALRTHQELVEGAYKESLKLVNGALGAIPPKKIDNAVLKEVADWLGTNPPASQKLYAESETVEQIKAALSPDDDANTAVSSSVSEPIAGQ
;
A
#
# COMPACT_ATOMS: atom_id res chain seq x y z
N MET A 1 8.49 23.27 63.67
CA MET A 1 7.95 22.23 64.57
C MET A 1 7.57 21.06 63.68
N SER A 2 8.52 20.26 63.22
CA SER A 2 9.20 19.12 63.86
C SER A 2 8.32 17.91 64.12
N ALA A 3 8.63 16.82 63.39
CA ALA A 3 8.77 15.41 63.81
C ALA A 3 8.26 14.51 62.66
N HIS A 4 9.12 14.01 61.77
CA HIS A 4 9.98 12.81 61.87
C HIS A 4 9.26 11.53 62.27
N HIS A 5 9.20 10.57 61.34
CA HIS A 5 9.34 9.15 61.64
C HIS A 5 10.31 8.49 60.66
N ASP A 6 11.35 7.93 61.25
CA ASP A 6 12.48 7.15 60.73
C ASP A 6 12.12 5.63 60.73
N VAL A 7 12.47 4.86 59.68
CA VAL A 7 13.57 3.83 59.59
C VAL A 7 13.16 2.45 60.22
N PRO A 8 13.63 1.24 59.80
CA PRO A 8 14.93 0.92 59.16
C PRO A 8 14.98 -0.04 57.96
N ALA A 9 16.14 0.03 57.30
CA ALA A 9 16.78 -1.01 56.51
C ALA A 9 17.57 -1.99 57.41
N VAL A 10 17.68 -3.25 56.99
CA VAL A 10 18.64 -4.24 57.50
C VAL A 10 19.47 -4.75 56.32
N GLY A 11 20.78 -4.72 56.47
CA GLY A 11 21.76 -5.35 55.57
C GLY A 11 22.67 -6.32 56.32
N ALA A 12 23.68 -6.80 55.57
CA ALA A 12 24.84 -7.61 55.97
C ALA A 12 24.61 -9.15 56.05
N ASN A 13 25.53 -10.06 55.73
CA ASN A 13 26.80 -10.09 54.98
C ASN A 13 27.31 -11.57 54.99
N VAL A 14 27.99 -12.00 53.90
CA VAL A 14 29.28 -12.73 53.86
C VAL A 14 29.43 -14.23 54.30
N ASN A 15 29.83 -15.03 53.29
CA ASN A 15 30.83 -16.13 53.17
C ASN A 15 30.95 -17.30 54.17
N LEU A 16 31.14 -18.54 53.64
CA LEU A 16 32.44 -19.24 53.58
C LEU A 16 32.42 -20.61 52.84
N HIS A 17 33.63 -20.98 52.39
CA HIS A 17 34.12 -22.02 51.48
C HIS A 17 33.73 -23.50 51.66
N THR A 18 33.85 -24.29 50.58
CA THR A 18 34.87 -25.39 50.45
C THR A 18 35.01 -25.93 49.02
N HIS A 19 36.28 -26.03 48.56
CA HIS A 19 36.80 -26.84 47.44
C HIS A 19 36.74 -28.36 47.78
N VAL A 20 36.82 -29.36 46.90
CA VAL A 20 37.96 -29.84 46.05
C VAL A 20 37.46 -30.84 44.93
N PRO A 21 38.30 -31.50 44.08
CA PRO A 21 38.26 -31.32 42.61
C PRO A 21 38.05 -32.61 41.79
N MET A 22 37.99 -32.52 40.45
CA MET A 22 38.38 -33.63 39.57
C MET A 22 39.22 -33.16 38.37
N LYS A 23 40.26 -33.95 38.11
CA LYS A 23 41.29 -33.84 37.07
C LYS A 23 40.81 -34.47 35.74
N GLY A 24 41.37 -33.99 34.63
CA GLY A 24 41.79 -34.85 33.50
C GLY A 24 41.27 -34.48 32.10
N ALA A 25 42.10 -33.73 31.34
CA ALA A 25 42.48 -33.78 29.91
C ALA A 25 41.56 -34.40 28.81
N PRO A 26 41.74 -34.13 27.49
CA PRO A 26 42.85 -33.42 26.82
C PRO A 26 42.46 -32.37 25.76
N VAL A 27 43.50 -31.64 25.33
CA VAL A 27 43.57 -30.62 24.27
C VAL A 27 43.81 -31.28 22.91
N ILE A 28 42.92 -31.01 21.94
CA ILE A 28 43.05 -31.18 20.47
C ILE A 28 42.07 -30.15 19.89
N GLY A 29 42.30 -29.29 18.89
CA GLY A 29 43.40 -28.98 18.01
C GLY A 29 42.90 -27.85 17.07
N SER A 30 43.80 -26.92 16.73
CA SER A 30 43.84 -26.06 15.52
C SER A 30 42.52 -25.62 14.84
N ASN A 31 42.18 -24.34 15.02
CA ASN A 31 41.31 -23.57 14.12
C ASN A 31 42.04 -23.24 12.80
N PRO A 32 41.48 -23.56 11.62
CA PRO A 32 41.96 -22.96 10.38
C PRO A 32 41.32 -21.58 10.17
N LYS A 33 42.18 -20.58 9.99
CA LYS A 33 41.85 -19.27 9.42
C LYS A 33 41.25 -19.46 8.03
N ILE A 34 39.99 -19.09 7.84
CA ILE A 34 39.40 -18.89 6.52
C ILE A 34 39.74 -17.46 6.10
N THR A 35 40.65 -17.34 5.14
CA THR A 35 40.94 -16.12 4.40
C THR A 35 39.79 -15.85 3.43
N SER A 36 39.05 -14.77 3.65
CA SER A 36 38.08 -14.24 2.71
C SER A 36 38.79 -13.45 1.62
N ASP A 37 38.91 -14.04 0.43
CA ASP A 37 39.29 -13.31 -0.78
C ASP A 37 38.37 -13.72 -1.91
N SER A 38 37.34 -12.89 -2.17
CA SER A 38 36.60 -12.88 -3.43
C SER A 38 35.93 -11.52 -3.59
N THR A 39 36.67 -10.62 -4.21
CA THR A 39 36.16 -9.36 -4.76
C THR A 39 35.38 -9.66 -6.05
N LEU A 40 34.09 -9.96 -5.91
CA LEU A 40 33.14 -9.88 -7.01
C LEU A 40 32.28 -8.62 -6.81
N PRO A 41 32.13 -7.75 -7.83
CA PRO A 41 31.28 -6.57 -7.71
C PRO A 41 29.82 -7.01 -7.53
N PRO A 42 29.02 -6.25 -6.76
CA PRO A 42 27.61 -6.60 -6.57
C PRO A 42 26.91 -6.59 -7.92
N ARG A 43 26.37 -7.75 -8.32
CA ARG A 43 25.42 -7.85 -9.41
C ARG A 43 24.18 -7.04 -9.04
N ILE A 44 24.06 -5.84 -9.60
CA ILE A 44 22.84 -5.06 -9.59
C ILE A 44 21.76 -5.93 -10.24
N GLY A 45 20.83 -6.44 -9.43
CA GLY A 45 19.76 -7.32 -9.91
C GLY A 45 18.86 -6.57 -10.90
N ALA A 46 18.41 -7.27 -11.94
CA ALA A 46 17.47 -6.76 -12.95
C ALA A 46 16.22 -6.07 -12.35
N TRP A 47 15.90 -6.38 -11.09
CA TRP A 47 14.85 -5.75 -10.29
C TRP A 47 15.06 -4.25 -9.99
N GLN A 48 16.30 -3.80 -9.71
CA GLN A 48 16.58 -2.37 -9.49
C GLN A 48 16.54 -1.58 -10.81
N LEU A 49 16.91 -2.22 -11.91
CA LEU A 49 16.83 -1.65 -13.26
C LEU A 49 15.37 -1.50 -13.73
N MET A 50 14.47 -2.40 -13.32
CA MET A 50 13.04 -2.29 -13.63
C MET A 50 12.29 -1.26 -12.76
N TRP A 51 12.68 -1.08 -11.49
CA TRP A 51 12.16 0.04 -10.68
C TRP A 51 12.63 1.39 -11.22
N ALA A 52 13.88 1.49 -11.67
CA ALA A 52 14.36 2.66 -12.39
C ALA A 52 13.56 2.90 -13.68
N LEU A 53 13.22 1.86 -14.45
CA LEU A 53 12.41 2.00 -15.68
C LEU A 53 10.95 2.39 -15.44
N ALA A 54 10.31 1.91 -14.37
CA ALA A 54 8.95 2.31 -14.00
C ALA A 54 8.89 3.78 -13.53
N ILE A 55 9.88 4.22 -12.74
CA ILE A 55 10.04 5.63 -12.36
C ILE A 55 10.42 6.48 -13.59
N THR A 56 11.22 5.95 -14.51
CA THR A 56 11.59 6.63 -15.76
C THR A 56 10.40 6.75 -16.71
N LEU A 57 9.48 5.79 -16.79
CA LEU A 57 8.25 5.91 -17.59
C LEU A 57 7.30 6.96 -17.02
N VAL A 58 7.17 7.05 -15.69
CA VAL A 58 6.42 8.13 -15.04
C VAL A 58 7.12 9.49 -15.27
N LEU A 59 8.45 9.57 -15.21
CA LEU A 59 9.22 10.79 -15.50
C LEU A 59 9.33 11.16 -16.99
N CYS A 60 9.21 10.20 -17.91
CA CYS A 60 9.22 10.43 -19.36
C CYS A 60 7.91 11.07 -19.84
N PHE A 61 6.78 10.80 -19.18
CA PHE A 61 5.53 11.53 -19.41
C PHE A 61 5.56 12.97 -18.87
N PHE A 62 6.46 13.31 -17.93
CA PHE A 62 6.64 14.68 -17.42
C PHE A 62 7.82 15.45 -18.05
N SER A 63 8.83 14.77 -18.62
CA SER A 63 10.05 15.43 -19.16
C SER A 63 9.95 15.84 -20.63
N SER A 64 8.96 15.37 -21.37
CA SER A 64 8.66 15.86 -22.73
C SER A 64 8.25 17.35 -22.75
N SER A 65 7.91 17.94 -21.61
CA SER A 65 7.64 19.38 -21.46
C SER A 65 8.88 20.22 -21.14
N VAL A 66 10.02 19.63 -20.76
CA VAL A 66 11.22 20.39 -20.30
C VAL A 66 12.26 20.57 -21.40
N LYS A 67 12.30 19.70 -22.42
CA LYS A 67 13.28 19.81 -23.53
C LYS A 67 12.94 20.88 -24.58
N ALA A 68 11.78 21.54 -24.50
CA ALA A 68 11.41 22.64 -25.41
C ALA A 68 11.98 24.01 -24.99
N GLN A 69 12.75 24.10 -23.89
CA GLN A 69 13.24 25.38 -23.34
C GLN A 69 14.75 25.65 -23.50
N PHE A 70 15.52 24.71 -24.04
CA PHE A 70 16.96 24.89 -24.25
C PHE A 70 17.32 24.62 -25.72
N GLY A 71 17.12 25.63 -26.57
CA GLY A 71 17.53 25.63 -27.97
C GLY A 71 18.00 27.02 -28.42
N GLU A 72 19.29 27.08 -28.76
CA GLU A 72 19.96 28.05 -29.64
C GLU A 72 20.27 29.47 -29.12
N ARG A 73 21.55 29.68 -28.76
CA ARG A 73 22.20 30.99 -28.83
C ARG A 73 22.24 31.44 -30.30
N ARG A 74 21.41 32.40 -30.68
CA ARG A 74 21.55 33.12 -31.96
C ARG A 74 22.59 34.24 -31.85
N PRO A 75 23.31 34.52 -32.95
CA PRO A 75 24.29 35.60 -33.00
C PRO A 75 23.62 36.96 -32.86
N GLN A 76 24.28 37.82 -32.08
CA GLN A 76 23.90 39.20 -31.81
C GLN A 76 23.95 39.99 -33.14
N THR A 77 22.78 40.43 -33.62
CA THR A 77 22.65 41.32 -34.78
C THR A 77 22.15 42.67 -34.29
N ASP A 78 22.76 43.71 -34.84
CA ASP A 78 22.66 45.09 -34.39
C ASP A 78 21.24 45.68 -34.49
N ALA A 79 20.97 46.57 -33.54
CA ALA A 79 19.70 47.23 -33.30
C ALA A 79 19.21 48.05 -34.50
N SER A 80 18.02 47.70 -34.99
CA SER A 80 17.14 48.63 -35.69
C SER A 80 15.73 48.49 -35.10
N ASP A 81 15.05 49.63 -34.94
CA ASP A 81 13.75 49.80 -34.29
C ASP A 81 12.62 49.02 -35.01
N GLU A 82 12.54 47.73 -34.76
CA GLU A 82 11.42 46.89 -35.18
C GLU A 82 10.42 46.77 -34.03
N LYS A 83 9.22 47.35 -34.23
CA LYS A 83 8.08 47.23 -33.30
C LYS A 83 7.90 45.76 -32.92
N THR A 84 8.20 45.45 -31.65
CA THR A 84 8.10 44.09 -31.11
C THR A 84 6.69 43.58 -31.38
N PRO A 85 6.51 42.48 -32.15
CA PRO A 85 5.20 41.93 -32.40
C PRO A 85 4.57 41.55 -31.06
N GLU A 86 3.33 41.98 -30.81
CA GLU A 86 2.55 41.59 -29.64
C GLU A 86 2.57 40.06 -29.53
N ILE A 87 3.37 39.55 -28.58
CA ILE A 87 3.44 38.13 -28.29
C ILE A 87 2.09 37.76 -27.70
N LYS A 88 1.20 37.20 -28.53
CA LYS A 88 -0.08 36.64 -28.06
C LYS A 88 0.21 35.66 -26.93
N LYS A 89 -0.20 36.02 -25.71
CA LYS A 89 -0.06 35.17 -24.51
C LYS A 89 -0.71 33.82 -24.84
N LYS A 90 0.07 32.74 -24.77
CA LYS A 90 -0.48 31.39 -24.99
C LYS A 90 -1.59 31.16 -23.96
N PRO A 91 -2.73 30.58 -24.36
CA PRO A 91 -3.83 30.33 -23.45
C PRO A 91 -3.35 29.43 -22.30
N GLY A 92 -3.81 29.72 -21.08
CA GLY A 92 -3.42 28.99 -19.88
C GLY A 92 -3.97 27.55 -19.86
N PHE A 93 -3.50 26.70 -18.95
CA PHE A 93 -3.97 25.31 -18.84
C PHE A 93 -5.49 25.22 -18.68
N ALA A 94 -6.08 26.06 -17.82
CA ALA A 94 -7.53 26.09 -17.60
C ALA A 94 -8.29 26.40 -18.89
N GLU A 95 -7.88 27.44 -19.61
CA GLU A 95 -8.48 27.87 -20.89
C GLU A 95 -8.35 26.79 -21.96
N ARG A 96 -7.18 26.16 -22.09
CA ARG A 96 -6.94 25.08 -23.07
C ARG A 96 -7.82 23.86 -22.84
N ASN A 97 -8.29 23.64 -21.61
CA ASN A 97 -9.08 22.47 -21.23
C ASN A 97 -10.53 22.82 -20.87
N ASN A 98 -10.98 24.07 -21.08
CA ASN A 98 -12.31 24.55 -20.70
C ASN A 98 -12.69 24.25 -19.23
N ILE A 99 -11.72 24.37 -18.32
CA ILE A 99 -11.94 24.15 -16.89
C ILE A 99 -12.25 25.50 -16.24
N VAL A 100 -13.38 25.60 -15.55
CA VAL A 100 -13.75 26.80 -14.76
C VAL A 100 -13.00 26.77 -13.43
N PRO A 101 -12.11 27.73 -13.14
CA PRO A 101 -11.41 27.80 -11.86
C PRO A 101 -12.33 28.19 -10.71
N ASN A 102 -12.01 27.73 -9.49
CA ASN A 102 -12.63 28.20 -8.25
C ASN A 102 -11.53 28.63 -7.24
N PRO A 103 -10.88 29.78 -7.47
CA PRO A 103 -9.74 30.20 -6.68
C PRO A 103 -10.15 30.58 -5.25
N LEU A 104 -9.44 30.03 -4.26
CA LEU A 104 -9.54 30.45 -2.84
C LEU A 104 -8.48 31.50 -2.47
N MET A 105 -7.64 31.86 -3.43
CA MET A 105 -6.57 32.85 -3.32
C MET A 105 -6.36 33.52 -4.68
N THR A 106 -6.05 34.81 -4.68
CA THR A 106 -5.71 35.55 -5.91
C THR A 106 -4.21 35.53 -6.19
N PRO A 107 -3.77 35.72 -7.46
CA PRO A 107 -2.34 35.93 -7.77
C PRO A 107 -1.72 37.11 -7.02
N GLU A 108 -2.50 38.17 -6.75
CA GLU A 108 -2.05 39.33 -5.99
C GLU A 108 -1.78 38.97 -4.52
N ASP A 109 -2.65 38.16 -3.91
CA ASP A 109 -2.43 37.64 -2.55
C ASP A 109 -1.17 36.76 -2.49
N GLU A 110 -0.95 35.93 -3.52
CA GLU A 110 0.23 35.08 -3.65
C GLU A 110 1.51 35.92 -3.70
N ALA A 111 1.58 36.91 -4.59
CA ALA A 111 2.72 37.80 -4.74
C ALA A 111 3.00 38.63 -3.47
N LYS A 112 1.94 39.08 -2.79
CA LYS A 112 2.06 39.80 -1.52
C LYS A 112 2.65 38.92 -0.43
N TYR A 113 2.22 37.67 -0.31
CA TYR A 113 2.78 36.73 0.67
C TYR A 113 4.25 36.41 0.35
N ASP A 114 4.57 36.17 -0.92
CA ASP A 114 5.92 35.86 -1.39
C ASP A 114 6.94 36.94 -1.01
N SER A 115 6.56 38.19 -1.21
CA SER A 115 7.46 39.33 -0.94
C SER A 115 7.68 39.62 0.55
N SER A 116 6.80 39.16 1.44
CA SER A 116 6.78 39.65 2.84
C SER A 116 6.81 38.57 3.93
N LYS A 117 6.32 37.35 3.67
CA LYS A 117 6.05 36.36 4.73
C LYS A 117 6.77 35.03 4.60
N LEU A 118 7.38 34.71 3.45
CA LEU A 118 8.06 33.42 3.25
C LEU A 118 9.16 33.14 4.27
N GLN A 119 10.01 34.13 4.55
CA GLN A 119 11.12 33.98 5.49
C GLN A 119 10.65 33.82 6.93
N GLU A 120 9.64 34.61 7.34
CA GLU A 120 9.00 34.49 8.65
C GLU A 120 8.42 33.09 8.83
N TYR A 121 7.66 32.60 7.86
CA TYR A 121 7.06 31.27 7.88
C TYR A 121 8.09 30.14 7.99
N ALA A 122 9.15 30.15 7.18
CA ALA A 122 10.21 29.16 7.27
C ALA A 122 10.95 29.22 8.62
N SER A 123 11.07 30.41 9.22
CA SER A 123 11.69 30.60 10.53
C SER A 123 10.78 30.09 11.66
N SER A 124 9.48 30.36 11.59
CA SER A 124 8.50 29.86 12.58
C SER A 124 8.39 28.34 12.55
N LEU A 125 8.46 27.69 11.38
CA LEU A 125 8.49 26.22 11.28
C LEU A 125 9.68 25.58 12.00
N ARG A 126 10.84 26.26 12.00
CA ARG A 126 12.07 25.79 12.68
C ARG A 126 12.07 26.06 14.18
N ASN A 127 11.06 26.75 14.71
CA ASN A 127 10.99 27.04 16.13
C ASN A 127 10.44 25.80 16.86
N PRO A 128 11.19 25.15 17.76
CA PRO A 128 10.69 24.00 18.51
C PRO A 128 9.59 24.38 19.52
N ASN A 129 9.55 25.65 19.93
CA ASN A 129 8.60 26.20 20.90
C ASN A 129 7.89 27.43 20.30
N PRO A 130 7.03 27.25 19.29
CA PRO A 130 6.32 28.35 18.65
C PRO A 130 5.44 29.08 19.68
N ARG A 131 5.54 30.41 19.71
CA ARG A 131 4.61 31.27 20.47
C ARG A 131 3.33 31.48 19.64
N PRO A 132 2.24 31.99 20.21
CA PRO A 132 0.99 32.21 19.46
C PRO A 132 1.15 33.02 18.16
N VAL A 133 2.14 33.93 18.09
CA VAL A 133 2.47 34.63 16.85
C VAL A 133 3.07 33.70 15.78
N ASP A 134 4.01 32.84 16.18
CA ASP A 134 4.63 31.85 15.30
C ASP A 134 3.60 30.82 14.82
N GLU A 135 2.71 30.37 15.72
CA GLU A 135 1.61 29.47 15.39
C GLU A 135 0.71 30.08 14.31
N ARG A 136 0.30 31.35 14.46
CA ARG A 136 -0.50 32.05 13.43
C ARG A 136 0.23 32.14 12.09
N ILE A 137 1.54 32.43 12.10
CA ILE A 137 2.35 32.48 10.88
C ILE A 137 2.43 31.10 10.22
N ILE A 138 2.56 30.02 10.99
CA ILE A 138 2.53 28.64 10.46
C ILE A 138 1.17 28.35 9.82
N LEU A 139 0.07 28.68 10.50
CA LEU A 139 -1.29 28.48 9.99
C LEU A 139 -1.53 29.26 8.68
N GLU A 140 -1.10 30.53 8.63
CA GLU A 140 -1.22 31.38 7.45
C GLU A 140 -0.36 30.85 6.29
N GLY A 141 0.88 30.44 6.58
CA GLY A 141 1.78 29.87 5.58
C GLY A 141 1.28 28.54 5.02
N MET A 142 0.70 27.67 5.85
CA MET A 142 0.04 26.45 5.39
C MET A 142 -1.16 26.75 4.49
N ARG A 143 -2.01 27.71 4.89
CA ARG A 143 -3.15 28.15 4.07
C ARG A 143 -2.67 28.64 2.70
N TYR A 144 -1.68 29.53 2.71
CA TYR A 144 -1.07 30.08 1.51
C TYR A 144 -0.53 28.95 0.61
N ARG A 145 0.31 28.06 1.15
CA ARG A 145 0.92 26.97 0.38
C ARG A 145 -0.13 26.06 -0.29
N VAL A 146 -1.20 25.73 0.42
CA VAL A 146 -2.26 24.85 -0.09
C VAL A 146 -3.14 25.58 -1.11
N TYR A 147 -3.61 26.80 -0.80
CA TYR A 147 -4.55 27.52 -1.67
C TYR A 147 -3.94 28.01 -2.98
N ARG A 148 -2.62 28.16 -3.08
CA ARG A 148 -1.95 28.41 -4.36
C ARG A 148 -2.27 27.37 -5.44
N MET A 149 -2.62 26.14 -5.04
CA MET A 149 -3.05 25.11 -5.99
C MET A 149 -4.39 25.43 -6.66
N THR A 150 -5.19 26.36 -6.10
CA THR A 150 -6.49 26.79 -6.67
C THR A 150 -6.35 27.88 -7.73
N ILE A 151 -5.18 28.50 -7.86
CA ILE A 151 -4.88 29.52 -8.86
C ILE A 151 -4.63 28.84 -10.22
N ALA A 152 -5.40 29.22 -11.25
CA ALA A 152 -5.38 28.56 -12.55
C ALA A 152 -4.02 28.65 -13.26
N GLU A 153 -3.33 29.77 -13.10
CA GLU A 153 -1.99 30.05 -13.63
C GLU A 153 -0.95 29.07 -13.09
N ASN A 154 -1.19 28.51 -11.91
CA ASN A 154 -0.28 27.59 -11.24
C ASN A 154 -0.47 26.13 -11.66
N TRP A 155 -1.55 25.78 -12.39
CA TRP A 155 -1.93 24.40 -12.64
C TRP A 155 -0.92 23.59 -13.47
N GLU A 156 -0.12 24.24 -14.32
CA GLU A 156 0.98 23.58 -15.03
C GLU A 156 2.07 23.06 -14.08
N SER A 157 2.18 23.62 -12.88
CA SER A 157 3.18 23.28 -11.87
C SER A 157 2.58 22.79 -10.55
N ILE A 158 1.27 22.47 -10.52
CA ILE A 158 0.54 22.13 -9.29
C ILE A 158 1.18 20.98 -8.50
N GLY A 159 1.78 20.00 -9.20
CA GLY A 159 2.52 18.91 -8.54
C GLY A 159 3.75 19.40 -7.78
N ASN A 160 4.45 20.43 -8.28
CA ASN A 160 5.57 21.06 -7.58
C ASN A 160 5.08 21.83 -6.35
N LEU A 161 3.96 22.54 -6.46
CA LEU A 161 3.34 23.25 -5.33
C LEU A 161 2.92 22.29 -4.22
N ARG A 162 2.25 21.19 -4.58
CA ARG A 162 1.91 20.11 -3.64
C ARG A 162 3.15 19.58 -2.92
N SER A 163 4.19 19.24 -3.67
CA SER A 163 5.43 18.74 -3.07
C SER A 163 6.21 19.79 -2.26
N ALA A 164 6.04 21.08 -2.56
CA ALA A 164 6.76 22.15 -1.86
C ALA A 164 6.35 22.25 -0.39
N PHE A 165 5.06 22.23 -0.07
CA PHE A 165 4.62 22.36 1.33
C PHE A 165 4.95 21.12 2.16
N VAL A 166 4.87 19.91 1.56
CA VAL A 166 5.33 18.68 2.22
C VAL A 166 6.83 18.79 2.55
N LYS A 167 7.64 19.26 1.59
CA LYS A 167 9.07 19.51 1.80
C LYS A 167 9.35 20.59 2.83
N ASP A 168 8.55 21.65 2.90
CA ASP A 168 8.71 22.68 3.94
C ASP A 168 8.54 22.07 5.34
N ILE A 169 7.49 21.25 5.53
CA ILE A 169 7.25 20.56 6.80
C ILE A 169 8.41 19.60 7.11
N ASP A 170 8.81 18.78 6.14
CA ASP A 170 9.88 17.78 6.31
C ASP A 170 11.26 18.39 6.54
N ASN A 171 11.58 19.53 5.94
CA ASN A 171 12.89 20.17 6.04
C ASN A 171 12.98 21.20 7.17
N PHE A 172 11.95 22.01 7.36
CA PHE A 172 11.99 23.13 8.30
C PHE A 172 11.43 22.77 9.67
N ALA A 173 10.46 21.87 9.74
CA ALA A 173 9.91 21.41 11.02
C ALA A 173 10.47 20.06 11.49
N LYS A 174 11.56 19.58 10.89
CA LYS A 174 12.20 18.29 11.21
C LYS A 174 12.48 18.13 12.70
N ASP A 175 13.15 19.12 13.29
CA ASP A 175 13.60 19.11 14.68
C ASP A 175 12.67 19.93 15.59
N SER A 176 11.44 20.22 15.13
CA SER A 176 10.47 21.07 15.82
C SER A 176 9.10 20.39 15.92
N PRO A 177 8.94 19.39 16.82
CA PRO A 177 7.74 18.56 16.88
C PRO A 177 6.43 19.34 17.04
N ARG A 178 6.42 20.40 17.85
CA ARG A 178 5.23 21.24 18.05
C ARG A 178 4.85 22.02 16.78
N SER A 179 5.80 22.70 16.16
CA SER A 179 5.56 23.43 14.90
C SER A 179 5.15 22.49 13.77
N ARG A 180 5.72 21.29 13.74
CA ARG A 180 5.35 20.23 12.81
C ARG A 180 3.89 19.82 12.98
N GLU A 181 3.46 19.55 14.21
CA GLU A 181 2.08 19.14 14.49
C GLU A 181 1.07 20.21 14.07
N ILE A 182 1.37 21.48 14.37
CA ILE A 182 0.54 22.63 13.96
C ILE A 182 0.45 22.71 12.43
N ALA A 183 1.59 22.56 11.74
CA ALA A 183 1.64 22.60 10.29
C ALA A 183 0.88 21.43 9.65
N LEU A 184 1.03 20.21 10.17
CA LEU A 184 0.32 19.01 9.69
C LEU A 184 -1.18 19.11 9.90
N THR A 185 -1.61 19.58 11.08
CA THR A 185 -3.04 19.82 11.38
C THR A 185 -3.61 20.84 10.40
N ALA A 186 -2.91 21.95 10.18
CA ALA A 186 -3.34 23.00 9.26
C ALA A 186 -3.36 22.53 7.80
N ALA A 187 -2.31 21.83 7.35
CA ALA A 187 -2.25 21.25 6.01
C ALA A 187 -3.43 20.29 5.78
N THR A 188 -3.70 19.40 6.74
CA THR A 188 -4.82 18.45 6.67
C THR A 188 -6.15 19.19 6.54
N LYS A 189 -6.37 20.21 7.37
CA LYS A 189 -7.57 21.06 7.29
C LYS A 189 -7.72 21.70 5.91
N TYR A 190 -6.72 22.45 5.44
CA TYR A 190 -6.83 23.20 4.20
C TYR A 190 -6.88 22.29 2.96
N LEU A 191 -6.19 21.14 2.97
CA LEU A 191 -6.32 20.14 1.91
C LEU A 191 -7.73 19.54 1.88
N SER A 192 -8.36 19.34 3.04
CA SER A 192 -9.73 18.82 3.13
C SER A 192 -10.75 19.79 2.53
N GLU A 193 -10.55 21.09 2.70
CA GLU A 193 -11.39 22.13 2.08
C GLU A 193 -11.32 22.06 0.53
N LEU A 194 -10.22 21.57 -0.04
CA LEU A 194 -10.06 21.42 -1.50
C LEU A 194 -10.71 20.14 -2.06
N LEU A 195 -11.32 19.29 -1.22
CA LEU A 195 -11.98 18.06 -1.64
C LEU A 195 -13.38 18.30 -2.21
N THR A 196 -13.96 19.47 -1.97
CA THR A 196 -15.32 19.86 -2.37
C THR A 196 -15.28 21.13 -3.21
N ASP A 197 -16.17 21.24 -4.21
CA ASP A 197 -16.34 22.42 -5.08
C ASP A 197 -15.06 22.93 -5.78
N GLN A 198 -14.07 22.05 -5.97
CA GLN A 198 -12.83 22.37 -6.67
C GLN A 198 -12.70 21.61 -7.99
N PRO A 199 -11.98 22.16 -8.98
CA PRO A 199 -11.69 21.44 -10.21
C PRO A 199 -10.94 20.15 -9.93
N ARG A 200 -11.23 19.10 -10.72
CA ARG A 200 -10.64 17.76 -10.56
C ARG A 200 -9.12 17.76 -10.38
N ILE A 201 -8.39 18.59 -11.12
CA ILE A 201 -6.93 18.70 -11.00
C ILE A 201 -6.47 19.14 -9.60
N VAL A 202 -7.21 20.04 -8.95
CA VAL A 202 -6.95 20.52 -7.59
C VAL A 202 -7.30 19.44 -6.58
N THR A 203 -8.48 18.84 -6.70
CA THR A 203 -8.95 17.76 -5.82
C THR A 203 -7.99 16.57 -5.81
N LEU A 204 -7.54 16.09 -6.97
CA LEU A 204 -6.58 14.99 -7.05
C LEU A 204 -5.23 15.34 -6.38
N ASN A 205 -4.76 16.57 -6.54
CA ASN A 205 -3.53 17.02 -5.87
C ASN A 205 -3.70 17.19 -4.36
N ALA A 206 -4.88 17.59 -3.90
CA ALA A 206 -5.20 17.66 -2.47
C ALA A 206 -5.18 16.26 -1.83
N ILE A 207 -5.80 15.26 -2.48
CA ILE A 207 -5.81 13.86 -2.04
C ILE A 207 -4.38 13.29 -1.97
N LEU A 208 -3.59 13.51 -3.03
CA LEU A 208 -2.18 13.11 -3.02
C LEU A 208 -1.39 13.82 -1.92
N GLY A 209 -1.68 15.10 -1.66
CA GLY A 209 -1.08 15.87 -0.59
C GLY A 209 -1.35 15.26 0.78
N LEU A 210 -2.61 14.92 1.06
CA LEU A 210 -3.02 14.23 2.30
C LEU A 210 -2.27 12.92 2.49
N GLY A 211 -2.20 12.07 1.46
CA GLY A 211 -1.47 10.80 1.50
C GLY A 211 0.06 10.95 1.61
N GLN A 212 0.62 12.12 1.32
CA GLN A 212 2.07 12.42 1.39
C GLN A 212 2.50 13.03 2.72
N LEU A 213 1.57 13.45 3.58
CA LEU A 213 1.90 14.01 4.89
C LEU A 213 2.63 12.99 5.77
N ASN A 214 3.61 13.48 6.54
CA ASN A 214 4.48 12.67 7.39
C ASN A 214 4.43 13.18 8.83
N GLN A 215 4.12 12.33 9.80
CA GLN A 215 4.36 12.65 11.21
C GLN A 215 5.85 12.77 11.50
N LYS A 216 6.68 11.92 10.90
CA LYS A 216 8.15 11.98 11.01
C LYS A 216 8.79 11.85 9.62
N PRO A 217 9.75 12.71 9.26
CA PRO A 217 10.45 12.59 8.00
C PRO A 217 11.46 11.43 8.04
N GLU A 218 11.90 11.00 6.87
CA GLU A 218 12.94 9.98 6.66
C GLU A 218 14.23 10.38 7.39
N ASN A 219 14.81 9.45 8.14
CA ASN A 219 16.17 9.60 8.62
C ASN A 219 17.09 8.65 7.86
N ARG A 220 17.80 9.19 6.86
CA ARG A 220 18.75 8.42 6.04
C ARG A 220 19.95 7.90 6.81
N ILE A 221 20.34 8.59 7.89
CA ILE A 221 21.49 8.19 8.73
C ILE A 221 21.10 6.95 9.55
N GLU A 222 19.94 6.99 10.18
CA GLU A 222 19.41 5.89 11.00
C GLU A 222 18.67 4.83 10.18
N LYS A 223 18.50 5.05 8.87
CA LYS A 223 17.71 4.21 7.94
C LYS A 223 16.27 4.01 8.41
N THR A 224 15.69 5.01 9.06
CA THR A 224 14.28 4.96 9.45
C THR A 224 13.41 5.57 8.34
N PRO A 225 12.35 4.87 7.89
CA PRO A 225 11.48 5.36 6.84
C PRO A 225 10.63 6.54 7.33
N ASN A 226 10.00 7.26 6.39
CA ASN A 226 8.98 8.25 6.74
C ASN A 226 7.84 7.58 7.52
N MET A 227 7.38 8.22 8.59
CA MET A 227 6.16 7.82 9.29
C MET A 227 5.00 8.69 8.80
N PRO A 228 3.98 8.15 8.11
CA PRO A 228 2.83 8.91 7.63
C PRO A 228 2.07 9.62 8.75
N TYR A 229 1.37 10.71 8.40
CA TYR A 229 0.51 11.44 9.34
C TYR A 229 -0.86 10.77 9.46
N ALA A 230 -1.07 10.01 10.54
CA ALA A 230 -2.29 9.22 10.76
C ALA A 230 -3.60 10.03 10.70
N PRO A 231 -3.71 11.27 11.23
CA PRO A 231 -4.94 12.06 11.14
C PRO A 231 -5.40 12.40 9.71
N ALA A 232 -4.54 12.27 8.70
CA ALA A 232 -4.94 12.43 7.30
C ALA A 232 -5.88 11.30 6.80
N ALA A 233 -6.03 10.21 7.56
CA ALA A 233 -6.90 9.10 7.17
C ALA A 233 -8.38 9.49 7.07
N GLU A 234 -8.90 10.31 8.00
CA GLU A 234 -10.32 10.69 8.02
C GLU A 234 -10.74 11.47 6.75
N PRO A 235 -10.01 12.52 6.33
CA PRO A 235 -10.27 13.16 5.03
C PRO A 235 -10.19 12.20 3.83
N LEU A 236 -9.23 11.28 3.81
CA LEU A 236 -9.10 10.30 2.72
C LEU A 236 -10.29 9.32 2.70
N LEU A 237 -10.82 8.91 3.86
CA LEU A 237 -12.03 8.11 3.95
C LEU A 237 -13.24 8.86 3.40
N SER A 238 -13.37 10.16 3.70
CA SER A 238 -14.47 10.97 3.17
C SER A 238 -14.50 11.03 1.63
N VAL A 239 -13.34 10.94 0.98
CA VAL A 239 -13.24 10.85 -0.49
C VAL A 239 -13.79 9.52 -1.00
N ILE A 240 -13.52 8.43 -0.28
CA ILE A 240 -14.00 7.09 -0.63
C ILE A 240 -15.51 6.99 -0.44
N GLU A 241 -16.04 7.48 0.69
CA GLU A 241 -17.48 7.45 0.98
C GLU A 241 -18.30 8.35 0.06
N ASN A 242 -17.71 9.41 -0.47
CA ASN A 242 -18.42 10.33 -1.35
C ASN A 242 -18.68 9.70 -2.73
N ALA A 243 -19.96 9.42 -3.01
CA ALA A 243 -20.42 8.86 -4.28
C ALA A 243 -20.18 9.77 -5.50
N SER A 244 -20.06 11.09 -5.30
CA SER A 244 -19.77 12.03 -6.39
C SER A 244 -18.29 12.08 -6.78
N GLN A 245 -17.40 11.48 -5.98
CA GLN A 245 -15.97 11.46 -6.27
C GLN A 245 -15.65 10.52 -7.42
N THR A 246 -14.73 10.97 -8.27
CA THR A 246 -14.25 10.16 -9.41
C THR A 246 -13.51 8.91 -8.93
N ARG A 247 -13.49 7.86 -9.75
CA ARG A 247 -12.83 6.60 -9.40
C ARG A 247 -11.34 6.80 -9.15
N GLU A 248 -10.68 7.68 -9.90
CA GLU A 248 -9.27 8.01 -9.73
C GLU A 248 -8.99 8.72 -8.41
N ALA A 249 -9.89 9.58 -7.95
CA ALA A 249 -9.82 10.19 -6.63
C ALA A 249 -9.87 9.11 -5.53
N LYS A 250 -10.80 8.16 -5.64
CA LYS A 250 -10.91 7.03 -4.70
C LYS A 250 -9.69 6.10 -4.73
N VAL A 251 -9.11 5.84 -5.91
CA VAL A 251 -7.85 5.09 -6.06
C VAL A 251 -6.71 5.77 -5.29
N MET A 252 -6.54 7.08 -5.49
CA MET A 252 -5.49 7.85 -4.79
C MET A 252 -5.73 7.90 -3.28
N ALA A 253 -7.00 8.01 -2.87
CA ALA A 253 -7.36 8.01 -1.45
C ALA A 253 -7.06 6.66 -0.78
N ALA A 254 -7.46 5.55 -1.42
CA ALA A 254 -7.14 4.20 -0.95
C ALA A 254 -5.62 4.00 -0.86
N PHE A 255 -4.86 4.45 -1.86
CA PHE A 255 -3.39 4.38 -1.83
C PHE A 255 -2.79 5.17 -0.64
N GLY A 256 -3.29 6.39 -0.39
CA GLY A 256 -2.86 7.19 0.77
C GLY A 256 -3.18 6.51 2.10
N LEU A 257 -4.37 5.91 2.23
CA LEU A 257 -4.76 5.13 3.41
C LEU A 257 -3.88 3.89 3.60
N GLY A 258 -3.59 3.16 2.53
CA GLY A 258 -2.72 1.99 2.59
C GLY A 258 -1.34 2.34 3.14
N ARG A 259 -0.77 3.44 2.68
CA ARG A 259 0.50 3.96 3.23
C ARG A 259 0.39 4.26 4.73
N ILE A 260 -0.66 4.94 5.18
CA ILE A 260 -0.89 5.25 6.60
C ILE A 260 -0.96 3.96 7.44
N LEU A 261 -1.74 2.97 7.01
CA LEU A 261 -1.89 1.70 7.73
C LEU A 261 -0.60 0.89 7.77
N LEU A 262 0.16 0.90 6.67
CA LEU A 262 1.40 0.14 6.54
C LEU A 262 2.51 0.70 7.42
N ASP A 263 2.75 2.01 7.36
CA ASP A 263 3.96 2.64 7.89
C ASP A 263 3.73 3.49 9.14
N SER A 264 2.49 3.61 9.60
CA SER A 264 2.15 4.24 10.88
C SER A 264 1.32 3.32 11.78
N ASP A 265 0.98 3.81 12.97
CA ASP A 265 0.15 3.09 13.93
C ASP A 265 -1.10 3.93 14.25
N PRO A 266 -2.04 4.08 13.30
CA PRO A 266 -3.22 4.91 13.53
C PRO A 266 -4.07 4.33 14.66
N PRO A 267 -4.83 5.18 15.39
CA PRO A 267 -5.71 4.72 16.46
C PRO A 267 -6.66 3.61 16.01
N ARG A 268 -7.00 2.70 16.93
CA ARG A 268 -7.86 1.55 16.61
C ARG A 268 -9.23 1.95 16.04
N SER A 269 -9.80 3.06 16.50
CA SER A 269 -11.05 3.61 15.93
C SER A 269 -10.92 3.95 14.44
N THR A 270 -9.78 4.52 14.03
CA THR A 270 -9.51 4.84 12.63
C THR A 270 -9.36 3.56 11.81
N ARG A 271 -8.65 2.53 12.32
CA ARG A 271 -8.54 1.23 11.65
C ARG A 271 -9.90 0.56 11.47
N ASP A 272 -10.73 0.58 12.51
CA ASP A 272 -12.08 0.03 12.45
C ASP A 272 -12.97 0.76 11.42
N ASN A 273 -12.84 2.08 11.32
CA ASN A 273 -13.55 2.87 10.31
C ASN A 273 -13.07 2.52 8.90
N VAL A 274 -11.76 2.44 8.69
CA VAL A 274 -11.18 1.98 7.41
C VAL A 274 -11.71 0.60 7.04
N ALA A 275 -11.67 -0.36 7.97
CA ALA A 275 -12.16 -1.71 7.75
C ALA A 275 -13.63 -1.70 7.29
N ARG A 276 -14.51 -0.99 8.00
CA ARG A 276 -15.94 -0.92 7.65
C ARG A 276 -16.20 -0.23 6.31
N ILE A 277 -15.54 0.89 6.02
CA ILE A 277 -15.77 1.66 4.80
C ILE A 277 -15.24 0.89 3.58
N LEU A 278 -14.02 0.37 3.67
CA LEU A 278 -13.40 -0.35 2.56
C LEU A 278 -14.04 -1.72 2.31
N SER A 279 -14.47 -2.44 3.35
CA SER A 279 -15.21 -3.69 3.17
C SER A 279 -16.53 -3.49 2.42
N LYS A 280 -17.22 -2.35 2.60
CA LYS A 280 -18.45 -2.03 1.84
C LYS A 280 -18.18 -1.82 0.35
N GLU A 281 -17.02 -1.28 -0.02
CA GLU A 281 -16.66 -1.11 -1.44
C GLU A 281 -16.39 -2.45 -2.14
N LEU A 282 -16.07 -3.50 -1.37
CA LEU A 282 -15.95 -4.89 -1.83
C LEU A 282 -17.25 -5.68 -1.75
N ASP A 283 -18.35 -5.07 -1.27
CA ASP A 283 -19.65 -5.73 -1.30
C ASP A 283 -20.12 -5.79 -2.77
N VAL A 284 -19.86 -6.94 -3.39
CA VAL A 284 -20.21 -7.18 -4.79
C VAL A 284 -21.50 -7.99 -4.78
N ASP A 285 -22.59 -7.29 -5.05
CA ASP A 285 -23.87 -7.91 -5.39
C ASP A 285 -23.66 -8.98 -6.48
N LYS A 286 -24.35 -10.11 -6.37
CA LYS A 286 -24.23 -11.25 -7.30
C LYS A 286 -24.43 -10.84 -8.77
N ASP A 287 -25.19 -9.77 -9.01
CA ASP A 287 -25.49 -9.24 -10.33
C ASP A 287 -24.50 -8.17 -10.84
N ARG A 288 -23.56 -7.71 -9.99
CA ARG A 288 -22.65 -6.63 -10.33
C ARG A 288 -21.51 -7.13 -11.23
N ARG A 289 -21.63 -6.86 -12.53
CA ARG A 289 -20.49 -6.96 -13.46
C ARG A 289 -19.51 -5.81 -13.20
N LEU A 290 -18.28 -6.15 -12.83
CA LEU A 290 -17.22 -5.16 -12.65
C LEU A 290 -16.91 -4.45 -13.96
N LYS A 291 -16.88 -3.12 -13.91
CA LYS A 291 -16.36 -2.32 -15.02
C LYS A 291 -14.82 -2.35 -15.00
N PRO A 292 -14.15 -2.23 -16.16
CA PRO A 292 -12.68 -2.28 -16.20
C PRO A 292 -11.98 -1.25 -15.31
N ASP A 293 -12.55 -0.06 -15.13
CA ASP A 293 -12.03 1.00 -14.28
C ASP A 293 -12.26 0.74 -12.77
N GLU A 294 -13.21 -0.13 -12.42
CA GLU A 294 -13.48 -0.52 -11.04
C GLU A 294 -12.46 -1.54 -10.52
N GLU A 295 -11.96 -2.44 -11.35
CA GLU A 295 -10.99 -3.46 -10.93
C GLU A 295 -9.75 -2.83 -10.29
N TRP A 296 -9.19 -1.79 -10.92
CA TRP A 296 -8.01 -1.09 -10.42
C TRP A 296 -8.24 -0.44 -9.06
N TYR A 297 -9.44 0.10 -8.86
CA TYR A 297 -9.86 0.66 -7.58
C TYR A 297 -10.00 -0.44 -6.51
N LEU A 298 -10.73 -1.51 -6.81
CA LEU A 298 -10.92 -2.61 -5.86
C LEU A 298 -9.61 -3.30 -5.51
N LEU A 299 -8.65 -3.38 -6.43
CA LEU A 299 -7.30 -3.85 -6.13
C LEU A 299 -6.61 -2.98 -5.07
N ARG A 300 -6.77 -1.65 -5.11
CA ARG A 300 -6.24 -0.76 -4.05
C ARG A 300 -7.00 -0.93 -2.74
N VAL A 301 -8.31 -1.14 -2.79
CA VAL A 301 -9.14 -1.41 -1.59
C VAL A 301 -8.68 -2.69 -0.90
N VAL A 302 -8.54 -3.79 -1.66
CA VAL A 302 -8.05 -5.08 -1.18
C VAL A 302 -6.64 -4.97 -0.59
N GLU A 303 -5.72 -4.27 -1.25
CA GLU A 303 -4.37 -4.03 -0.74
C GLU A 303 -4.40 -3.30 0.60
N THR A 304 -5.19 -2.22 0.67
CA THR A 304 -5.30 -1.37 1.86
C THR A 304 -5.88 -2.13 3.05
N LEU A 305 -6.89 -2.98 2.83
CA LEU A 305 -7.44 -3.84 3.88
C LEU A 305 -6.38 -4.79 4.46
N GLY A 306 -5.48 -5.32 3.64
CA GLY A 306 -4.38 -6.19 4.10
C GLY A 306 -3.43 -5.51 5.08
N TYR A 307 -3.36 -4.17 5.08
CA TYR A 307 -2.47 -3.42 5.96
C TYR A 307 -3.08 -3.10 7.35
N LEU A 308 -4.32 -3.51 7.63
CA LEU A 308 -4.97 -3.28 8.93
C LEU A 308 -4.30 -4.00 10.11
N LYS A 309 -3.51 -5.05 9.84
CA LYS A 309 -2.85 -5.96 10.81
C LYS A 309 -3.83 -6.76 11.66
N GLU A 310 -4.69 -6.13 12.45
CA GLU A 310 -5.62 -6.85 13.32
C GLU A 310 -6.77 -7.49 12.52
N PRO A 311 -7.06 -8.79 12.73
CA PRO A 311 -8.11 -9.47 11.97
C PRO A 311 -9.53 -9.13 12.46
N ARG A 312 -9.65 -8.46 13.62
CA ARG A 312 -10.93 -8.10 14.24
C ARG A 312 -10.96 -6.64 14.68
N THR A 313 -12.12 -6.01 14.54
CA THR A 313 -12.40 -4.66 15.05
C THR A 313 -12.35 -4.61 16.58
N ALA A 314 -12.43 -3.42 17.17
CA ALA A 314 -12.48 -3.25 18.63
C ALA A 314 -13.61 -4.05 19.31
N ILE A 315 -14.71 -4.29 18.60
CA ILE A 315 -15.86 -5.05 19.09
C ILE A 315 -15.80 -6.56 18.75
N GLY A 316 -14.70 -7.02 18.15
CA GLY A 316 -14.45 -8.44 17.88
C GLY A 316 -14.92 -8.95 16.51
N GLU A 317 -15.45 -8.08 15.65
CA GLU A 317 -15.96 -8.46 14.33
C GLU A 317 -14.83 -8.57 13.29
N PRO A 318 -14.75 -9.64 12.48
CA PRO A 318 -13.71 -9.83 11.47
C PRO A 318 -14.03 -9.18 10.12
N VAL A 319 -14.54 -7.94 10.13
CA VAL A 319 -15.13 -7.25 8.96
C VAL A 319 -14.23 -7.20 7.72
N ALA A 320 -12.93 -6.92 7.90
CA ALA A 320 -11.97 -6.86 6.80
C ALA A 320 -11.62 -8.25 6.26
N VAL A 321 -11.43 -9.22 7.18
CA VAL A 321 -11.14 -10.61 6.84
C VAL A 321 -12.30 -11.23 6.07
N ASP A 322 -13.54 -11.00 6.50
CA ASP A 322 -14.75 -11.47 5.80
C ASP A 322 -14.85 -10.94 4.38
N ALA A 323 -14.66 -9.64 4.20
CA ALA A 323 -14.76 -9.02 2.88
C ALA A 323 -13.71 -9.57 1.91
N LEU A 324 -12.47 -9.76 2.38
CA LEU A 324 -11.39 -10.36 1.59
C LEU A 324 -11.64 -11.85 1.33
N TRP A 325 -12.18 -12.58 2.29
CA TRP A 325 -12.54 -13.99 2.14
C TRP A 325 -13.63 -14.18 1.07
N LYS A 326 -14.69 -13.38 1.14
CA LYS A 326 -15.75 -13.35 0.12
C LYS A 326 -15.20 -12.95 -1.24
N THR A 327 -14.30 -11.96 -1.30
CA THR A 327 -13.63 -11.53 -2.54
C THR A 327 -12.82 -12.66 -3.17
N LEU A 328 -12.07 -13.44 -2.37
CA LEU A 328 -11.31 -14.60 -2.85
C LEU A 328 -12.23 -15.67 -3.45
N LEU A 329 -13.35 -15.93 -2.78
CA LEU A 329 -14.30 -16.99 -3.15
C LEU A 329 -15.26 -16.60 -4.28
N ASN A 330 -15.47 -15.31 -4.54
CA ASN A 330 -16.41 -14.83 -5.55
C ASN A 330 -15.93 -15.19 -6.97
N GLU A 331 -16.63 -16.10 -7.63
CA GLU A 331 -16.28 -16.60 -8.96
C GLU A 331 -16.59 -15.61 -10.09
N ASN A 332 -17.38 -14.58 -9.82
CA ASN A 332 -17.69 -13.49 -10.77
C ASN A 332 -16.61 -12.41 -10.83
N LEU A 333 -15.63 -12.44 -9.91
CA LEU A 333 -14.55 -11.46 -9.89
C LEU A 333 -13.35 -11.88 -10.76
N PRO A 334 -12.61 -10.91 -11.34
CA PRO A 334 -11.36 -11.17 -12.02
C PRO A 334 -10.37 -11.94 -11.14
N MET A 335 -9.65 -12.88 -11.76
CA MET A 335 -8.62 -13.70 -11.09
C MET A 335 -7.56 -12.86 -10.38
N THR A 336 -7.23 -11.70 -10.95
CA THR A 336 -6.34 -10.69 -10.37
C THR A 336 -6.82 -10.22 -9.01
N LEU A 337 -8.09 -9.86 -8.89
CA LEU A 337 -8.68 -9.36 -7.64
C LEU A 337 -8.75 -10.46 -6.59
N ARG A 338 -9.14 -11.68 -6.98
CA ARG A 338 -9.20 -12.86 -6.11
C ARG A 338 -7.82 -13.25 -5.57
N ALA A 339 -6.81 -13.28 -6.44
CA ALA A 339 -5.42 -13.58 -6.05
C ALA A 339 -4.86 -12.47 -5.14
N HIS A 340 -5.22 -11.21 -5.40
CA HIS A 340 -4.81 -10.11 -4.54
C HIS A 340 -5.47 -10.20 -3.15
N ALA A 341 -6.73 -10.63 -3.08
CA ALA A 341 -7.42 -10.86 -1.81
C ALA A 341 -6.77 -11.98 -0.99
N ALA A 342 -6.37 -13.08 -1.64
CA ALA A 342 -5.56 -14.12 -1.02
C ALA A 342 -4.29 -13.57 -0.37
N ARG A 343 -3.54 -12.75 -1.12
CA ARG A 343 -2.33 -12.10 -0.60
C ARG A 343 -2.63 -11.16 0.57
N SER A 344 -3.72 -10.40 0.52
CA SER A 344 -4.09 -9.49 1.60
C SER A 344 -4.51 -10.23 2.87
N LEU A 345 -5.19 -11.38 2.75
CA LEU A 345 -5.56 -12.21 3.90
C LEU A 345 -4.33 -12.70 4.69
N SER A 346 -3.22 -12.99 4.03
CA SER A 346 -1.99 -13.46 4.71
C SER A 346 -1.18 -12.35 5.39
N GLN A 347 -1.67 -11.11 5.40
CA GLN A 347 -1.00 -9.97 6.04
C GLN A 347 -1.58 -9.63 7.42
N PHE A 348 -2.71 -10.24 7.79
CA PHE A 348 -3.29 -10.12 9.12
C PHE A 348 -2.54 -10.96 10.15
N ASP A 349 -2.54 -10.49 11.39
CA ASP A 349 -2.08 -11.22 12.58
C ASP A 349 -3.17 -12.22 13.01
N LEU A 350 -3.36 -13.27 12.20
CA LEU A 350 -4.33 -14.33 12.47
C LEU A 350 -3.96 -15.12 13.72
N ASP A 351 -4.96 -15.51 14.50
CA ASP A 351 -4.82 -16.34 15.69
C ASP A 351 -5.53 -17.68 15.52
N ARG A 352 -5.53 -18.51 16.57
CA ARG A 352 -6.16 -19.84 16.58
C ARG A 352 -7.67 -19.84 16.29
N SER A 353 -8.33 -18.68 16.26
CA SER A 353 -9.76 -18.61 15.89
C SER A 353 -9.97 -18.68 14.37
N PHE A 354 -8.91 -18.55 13.57
CA PHE A 354 -8.96 -18.60 12.11
C PHE A 354 -8.31 -19.88 11.57
N ASP A 355 -8.97 -20.55 10.64
CA ASP A 355 -8.44 -21.71 9.92
C ASP A 355 -7.57 -21.27 8.75
N ILE A 356 -6.29 -21.00 9.01
CA ILE A 356 -5.33 -20.65 7.95
C ILE A 356 -5.06 -21.81 6.97
N GLY A 357 -5.41 -23.04 7.38
CA GLY A 357 -5.36 -24.23 6.54
C GLY A 357 -6.41 -24.18 5.44
N LEU A 358 -7.63 -23.74 5.77
CA LEU A 358 -8.69 -23.46 4.80
C LEU A 358 -8.27 -22.37 3.81
N ILE A 359 -7.64 -21.27 4.28
CA ILE A 359 -7.12 -20.23 3.38
C ILE A 359 -6.11 -20.85 2.40
N ALA A 360 -5.13 -21.61 2.89
CA ALA A 360 -4.11 -22.25 2.06
C ALA A 360 -4.70 -23.20 1.02
N HIS A 361 -5.74 -23.96 1.40
CA HIS A 361 -6.47 -24.86 0.51
C HIS A 361 -7.17 -24.10 -0.62
N GLU A 362 -7.96 -23.08 -0.30
CA GLU A 362 -8.69 -22.27 -1.29
C GLU A 362 -7.75 -21.48 -2.22
N VAL A 363 -6.60 -21.02 -1.72
CA VAL A 363 -5.58 -20.35 -2.54
C VAL A 363 -4.94 -21.31 -3.54
N THR A 364 -4.71 -22.56 -3.14
CA THR A 364 -4.20 -23.61 -4.03
C THR A 364 -5.23 -23.96 -5.11
N ARG A 365 -6.51 -24.05 -4.74
CA ARG A 365 -7.62 -24.23 -5.69
C ARG A 365 -7.71 -23.07 -6.68
N LEU A 366 -7.60 -21.83 -6.20
CA LEU A 366 -7.54 -20.64 -7.06
C LEU A 366 -6.35 -20.72 -8.03
N GLY A 367 -5.18 -21.18 -7.56
CA GLY A 367 -4.02 -21.40 -8.41
C GLY A 367 -4.31 -22.35 -9.57
N GLY A 368 -4.98 -23.47 -9.33
CA GLY A 368 -5.41 -24.40 -10.38
C GLY A 368 -6.34 -23.73 -11.40
N LEU A 369 -7.33 -22.96 -10.94
CA LEU A 369 -8.25 -22.21 -11.82
C LEU A 369 -7.54 -21.15 -12.67
N VAL A 370 -6.61 -20.40 -12.06
CA VAL A 370 -5.75 -19.43 -12.77
C VAL A 370 -4.94 -20.15 -13.84
N THR A 371 -4.39 -21.34 -13.56
CA THR A 371 -3.64 -22.12 -14.53
C THR A 371 -4.48 -22.60 -15.71
N VAL A 372 -5.72 -23.03 -15.49
CA VAL A 372 -6.65 -23.37 -16.58
C VAL A 372 -6.86 -22.17 -17.51
N GLN A 373 -7.10 -20.98 -16.96
CA GLN A 373 -7.28 -19.76 -17.78
C GLN A 373 -5.99 -19.30 -18.47
N PHE A 374 -4.85 -19.39 -17.76
CA PHE A 374 -3.53 -19.10 -18.32
C PHE A 374 -3.23 -19.99 -19.53
N ASN A 375 -3.50 -21.29 -19.44
CA ASN A 375 -3.30 -22.25 -20.54
C ASN A 375 -4.17 -21.94 -21.77
N ALA A 376 -5.30 -21.25 -21.58
CA ALA A 376 -6.14 -20.75 -22.67
C ALA A 376 -5.64 -19.43 -23.27
N ARG A 377 -4.92 -18.59 -22.49
CA ARG A 377 -4.50 -17.23 -22.88
C ARG A 377 -3.07 -16.90 -22.43
N LEU A 378 -2.06 -17.61 -22.91
CA LEU A 378 -0.68 -17.55 -22.40
C LEU A 378 -0.04 -16.15 -22.27
N ASN A 379 -0.39 -15.22 -23.16
CA ASN A 379 0.27 -13.92 -23.28
C ASN A 379 -0.46 -12.78 -22.54
N ALA A 380 -1.49 -13.08 -21.75
CA ALA A 380 -2.20 -12.02 -21.04
C ALA A 380 -1.33 -11.46 -19.88
N PRO A 381 -1.15 -10.13 -19.77
CA PRO A 381 -0.20 -9.52 -18.84
C PRO A 381 -0.59 -9.74 -17.36
N GLU A 382 -1.86 -9.99 -17.07
CA GLU A 382 -2.39 -10.18 -15.72
C GLU A 382 -1.88 -11.44 -15.01
N TRP A 383 -1.47 -12.47 -15.77
CA TRP A 383 -1.10 -13.76 -15.20
C TRP A 383 0.12 -13.67 -14.30
N ARG A 384 1.11 -12.87 -14.70
CA ARG A 384 2.30 -12.66 -13.88
C ARG A 384 1.93 -12.16 -12.49
N ARG A 385 0.99 -11.21 -12.41
CA ARG A 385 0.52 -10.66 -11.14
C ARG A 385 -0.24 -11.71 -10.33
N CYS A 386 -1.15 -12.46 -10.95
CA CYS A 386 -1.93 -13.51 -10.26
C CYS A 386 -1.00 -14.53 -9.58
N TYR A 387 -0.02 -15.07 -10.31
CA TYR A 387 0.93 -16.05 -9.74
C TYR A 387 1.83 -15.45 -8.67
N LEU A 388 2.27 -14.19 -8.82
CA LEU A 388 3.03 -13.51 -7.78
C LEU A 388 2.20 -13.29 -6.52
N ASP A 389 0.94 -12.91 -6.62
CA ASP A 389 0.07 -12.73 -5.44
C ASP A 389 -0.25 -14.07 -4.76
N ILE A 390 -0.46 -15.15 -5.53
CA ILE A 390 -0.57 -16.53 -4.99
C ILE A 390 0.71 -16.91 -4.25
N TYR A 391 1.88 -16.70 -4.85
CA TYR A 391 3.17 -16.97 -4.20
C TYR A 391 3.33 -16.13 -2.91
N PHE A 392 3.02 -14.83 -3.00
CA PHE A 392 3.14 -13.90 -1.88
C PHE A 392 2.15 -14.13 -0.75
N THR A 393 1.09 -14.91 -1.01
CA THR A 393 0.19 -15.39 0.04
C THR A 393 0.93 -16.31 1.02
N PHE A 394 1.86 -17.15 0.53
CA PHE A 394 2.63 -18.07 1.36
C PHE A 394 3.96 -17.49 1.83
N HIS A 395 4.62 -16.69 0.99
CA HIS A 395 5.96 -16.19 1.23
C HIS A 395 6.02 -14.69 0.97
N PRO A 396 6.29 -13.83 1.95
CA PRO A 396 6.24 -12.38 1.77
C PRO A 396 7.23 -11.87 0.71
N GLN A 397 6.96 -10.68 0.18
CA GLN A 397 7.76 -10.10 -0.92
C GLN A 397 9.13 -9.58 -0.46
N THR A 398 9.24 -9.18 0.80
CA THR A 398 10.46 -8.55 1.36
C THR A 398 10.74 -9.07 2.77
N ASP A 399 12.00 -8.94 3.21
CA ASP A 399 12.40 -9.29 4.58
C ASP A 399 11.66 -8.45 5.62
N GLU A 400 11.32 -7.20 5.29
CA GLU A 400 10.50 -6.35 6.17
C GLU A 400 9.10 -6.93 6.38
N GLN A 401 8.47 -7.40 5.31
CA GLN A 401 7.17 -8.07 5.39
C GLN A 401 7.26 -9.38 6.18
N LEU A 402 8.36 -10.13 6.01
CA LEU A 402 8.63 -11.31 6.82
C LEU A 402 8.78 -10.98 8.31
N ALA A 403 9.48 -9.87 8.64
CA ALA A 403 9.63 -9.39 10.00
C ALA A 403 8.29 -8.95 10.62
N ARG A 404 7.33 -8.53 9.79
CA ARG A 404 5.93 -8.27 10.19
C ARG A 404 5.08 -9.54 10.34
N GLY A 405 5.64 -10.73 10.12
CA GLY A 405 4.91 -12.00 10.23
C GLY A 405 4.00 -12.31 9.04
N TRP A 406 4.13 -11.59 7.93
CA TRP A 406 3.29 -11.81 6.75
C TRP A 406 3.58 -13.13 6.05
N GLY A 407 2.55 -13.68 5.42
CA GLY A 407 2.60 -14.93 4.66
C GLY A 407 2.23 -16.14 5.52
N LEU A 408 1.40 -17.04 4.97
CA LEU A 408 0.84 -18.17 5.72
C LEU A 408 1.92 -19.10 6.29
N ARG A 409 3.07 -19.25 5.61
CA ARG A 409 4.17 -20.10 6.09
C ARG A 409 4.87 -19.52 7.31
N ALA A 410 4.98 -18.19 7.41
CA ALA A 410 5.54 -17.54 8.58
C ALA A 410 4.57 -17.69 9.76
N GLN A 411 3.29 -17.44 9.52
CA GLN A 411 2.23 -17.55 10.53
C GLN A 411 2.08 -18.98 11.07
N ALA A 412 2.12 -20.00 10.21
CA ALA A 412 2.00 -21.40 10.62
C ALA A 412 3.16 -21.92 11.49
N LYS A 413 4.27 -21.18 11.60
CA LYS A 413 5.37 -21.51 12.53
C LYS A 413 5.10 -21.01 13.95
N THR A 414 4.18 -20.06 14.11
CA THR A 414 3.80 -19.55 15.42
C THR A 414 3.13 -20.65 16.25
N PRO A 415 3.26 -20.65 17.59
CA PRO A 415 2.64 -21.66 18.43
C PRO A 415 1.11 -21.74 18.26
N ALA A 416 0.45 -20.60 18.01
CA ALA A 416 -1.00 -20.52 17.90
C ALA A 416 -1.57 -21.23 16.65
N LEU A 417 -0.78 -21.31 15.57
CA LEU A 417 -1.22 -21.80 14.25
C LEU A 417 -0.45 -23.03 13.76
N ARG A 418 0.41 -23.61 14.61
CA ARG A 418 1.27 -24.76 14.26
C ARG A 418 0.50 -25.98 13.79
N THR A 419 -0.74 -26.16 14.26
CA THR A 419 -1.62 -27.24 13.82
C THR A 419 -1.91 -27.23 12.33
N HIS A 420 -1.78 -26.09 11.65
CA HIS A 420 -2.00 -25.96 10.20
C HIS A 420 -0.71 -26.09 9.38
N GLN A 421 0.46 -26.28 10.00
CA GLN A 421 1.76 -26.20 9.33
C GLN A 421 1.90 -27.19 8.17
N GLU A 422 1.47 -28.44 8.35
CA GLU A 422 1.57 -29.47 7.30
C GLU A 422 0.73 -29.11 6.08
N LEU A 423 -0.53 -28.72 6.30
CA LEU A 423 -1.45 -28.33 5.23
C LEU A 423 -0.95 -27.08 4.48
N VAL A 424 -0.45 -26.08 5.20
CA VAL A 424 0.11 -24.85 4.60
C VAL A 424 1.37 -25.13 3.78
N GLU A 425 2.28 -25.99 4.26
CA GLU A 425 3.48 -26.36 3.50
C GLU A 425 3.14 -27.24 2.28
N GLY A 426 2.14 -28.11 2.37
CA GLY A 426 1.60 -28.86 1.23
C GLY A 426 1.04 -27.94 0.15
N ALA A 427 0.13 -27.04 0.56
CA ALA A 427 -0.47 -26.02 -0.31
C ALA A 427 0.58 -25.15 -1.02
N TYR A 428 1.62 -24.73 -0.28
CA TYR A 428 2.72 -23.96 -0.83
C TYR A 428 3.49 -24.74 -1.91
N LYS A 429 3.79 -26.02 -1.68
CA LYS A 429 4.52 -26.86 -2.65
C LYS A 429 3.74 -26.98 -3.95
N GLU A 430 2.44 -27.23 -3.87
CA GLU A 430 1.57 -27.35 -5.04
C GLU A 430 1.43 -26.02 -5.78
N SER A 431 1.17 -24.93 -5.06
CA SER A 431 1.13 -23.58 -5.63
C SER A 431 2.46 -23.19 -6.30
N LEU A 432 3.60 -23.58 -5.73
CA LEU A 432 4.92 -23.28 -6.28
C LEU A 432 5.18 -24.00 -7.62
N LYS A 433 4.65 -25.22 -7.83
CA LYS A 433 4.73 -25.90 -9.13
C LYS A 433 4.04 -25.07 -10.22
N LEU A 434 2.86 -24.54 -9.92
CA LEU A 434 2.09 -23.70 -10.84
C LEU A 434 2.82 -22.37 -11.13
N VAL A 435 3.31 -21.70 -10.08
CA VAL A 435 4.06 -20.44 -10.20
C VAL A 435 5.32 -20.61 -11.05
N ASN A 436 6.12 -21.65 -10.79
CA ASN A 436 7.32 -21.95 -11.55
C ASN A 436 7.01 -22.32 -13.00
N GLY A 437 5.93 -23.08 -13.23
CA GLY A 437 5.48 -23.41 -14.58
C GLY A 437 5.10 -22.17 -15.41
N ALA A 438 4.40 -21.21 -14.80
CA ALA A 438 3.96 -20.00 -15.49
C ALA A 438 5.07 -18.95 -15.67
N LEU A 439 5.93 -18.78 -14.67
CA LEU A 439 6.95 -17.71 -14.65
C LEU A 439 8.34 -18.16 -15.11
N GLY A 440 8.58 -19.48 -15.21
CA GLY A 440 9.89 -20.05 -15.52
C GLY A 440 10.25 -20.08 -17.01
N ALA A 441 9.31 -19.81 -17.91
CA ALA A 441 9.54 -19.82 -19.36
C ALA A 441 9.31 -18.44 -19.99
N ILE A 442 10.24 -18.02 -20.85
CA ILE A 442 10.11 -16.83 -21.71
C ILE A 442 10.37 -17.28 -23.16
N PRO A 443 9.36 -17.27 -24.05
CA PRO A 443 7.97 -16.85 -23.82
C PRO A 443 7.18 -17.82 -22.90
N PRO A 444 6.04 -17.37 -22.32
CA PRO A 444 5.17 -18.22 -21.50
C PRO A 444 4.74 -19.49 -22.25
N LYS A 445 4.72 -20.63 -21.56
CA LYS A 445 4.29 -21.93 -22.11
C LYS A 445 3.15 -22.50 -21.27
N LYS A 446 2.33 -23.36 -21.87
CA LYS A 446 1.29 -24.08 -21.13
C LYS A 446 1.93 -24.92 -20.02
N ILE A 447 1.29 -24.91 -18.86
CA ILE A 447 1.60 -25.80 -17.75
C ILE A 447 0.98 -27.16 -18.07
N ASP A 448 1.73 -28.24 -17.82
CA ASP A 448 1.30 -29.61 -18.11
C ASP A 448 0.04 -29.98 -17.31
N ASN A 449 -0.86 -30.74 -17.94
CA ASN A 449 -2.05 -31.30 -17.30
C ASN A 449 -1.69 -32.26 -16.17
N ALA A 450 -0.51 -32.90 -16.20
CA ALA A 450 -0.01 -33.70 -15.08
C ALA A 450 0.12 -32.87 -13.80
N VAL A 451 0.62 -31.63 -13.90
CA VAL A 451 0.73 -30.72 -12.75
C VAL A 451 -0.66 -30.32 -12.24
N LEU A 452 -1.59 -29.99 -13.13
CA LEU A 452 -2.98 -29.69 -12.75
C LEU A 452 -3.66 -30.87 -12.05
N LYS A 453 -3.39 -32.10 -12.51
CA LYS A 453 -3.88 -33.33 -11.88
C LYS A 453 -3.28 -33.52 -10.49
N GLU A 454 -1.98 -33.33 -10.31
CA GLU A 454 -1.33 -33.40 -8.98
C GLU A 454 -1.95 -32.40 -7.99
N VAL A 455 -2.23 -31.18 -8.43
CA VAL A 455 -2.90 -30.16 -7.60
C VAL A 455 -4.32 -30.60 -7.23
N ALA A 456 -5.08 -31.13 -8.19
CA ALA A 456 -6.43 -31.63 -7.94
C ALA A 456 -6.44 -32.83 -6.98
N ASP A 457 -5.51 -33.78 -7.15
CA ASP A 457 -5.35 -34.94 -6.28
C ASP A 457 -4.93 -34.51 -4.86
N TRP A 458 -4.05 -33.51 -4.73
CA TRP A 458 -3.68 -32.92 -3.43
C TRP A 458 -4.87 -32.26 -2.73
N LEU A 459 -5.66 -31.47 -3.47
CA LEU A 459 -6.86 -30.80 -2.93
C LEU A 459 -7.90 -31.81 -2.42
N GLY A 460 -8.05 -32.95 -3.10
CA GLY A 460 -8.98 -34.01 -2.69
C GLY A 460 -8.49 -34.84 -1.49
N THR A 461 -7.18 -35.01 -1.34
CA THR A 461 -6.58 -35.82 -0.26
C THR A 461 -6.26 -35.03 1.00
N ASN A 462 -6.21 -33.70 0.93
CA ASN A 462 -5.88 -32.82 2.05
C ASN A 462 -7.01 -31.81 2.33
N PRO A 463 -8.24 -32.26 2.66
CA PRO A 463 -9.32 -31.34 2.98
C PRO A 463 -9.01 -30.54 4.26
N PRO A 464 -9.48 -29.29 4.36
CA PRO A 464 -9.38 -28.51 5.59
C PRO A 464 -10.26 -29.13 6.69
N ALA A 465 -9.91 -28.87 7.95
CA ALA A 465 -10.65 -29.41 9.11
C ALA A 465 -12.08 -28.83 9.22
N SER A 466 -12.26 -27.62 8.69
CA SER A 466 -13.52 -26.89 8.67
C SER A 466 -13.71 -26.24 7.30
N GLN A 467 -14.96 -26.12 6.85
CA GLN A 467 -15.33 -25.28 5.69
C GLN A 467 -15.64 -23.83 6.10
N LYS A 468 -15.51 -23.51 7.39
CA LYS A 468 -15.66 -22.18 7.95
C LYS A 468 -14.30 -21.60 8.30
N LEU A 469 -14.08 -20.33 7.95
CA LEU A 469 -12.85 -19.61 8.24
C LEU A 469 -12.66 -19.35 9.74
N TYR A 470 -13.73 -19.05 10.45
CA TYR A 470 -13.82 -18.99 11.91
C TYR A 470 -15.21 -19.47 12.35
N ALA A 471 -15.44 -19.70 13.64
CA ALA A 471 -16.62 -20.40 14.14
C ALA A 471 -17.97 -19.84 13.64
N GLU A 472 -18.11 -18.51 13.65
CA GLU A 472 -19.33 -17.80 13.25
C GLU A 472 -19.45 -17.55 11.75
N SER A 473 -18.40 -17.80 10.95
CA SER A 473 -18.42 -17.55 9.51
C SER A 473 -19.36 -18.49 8.73
N GLU A 474 -19.78 -18.03 7.56
CA GLU A 474 -20.43 -18.83 6.53
C GLU A 474 -19.45 -19.89 5.98
N THR A 475 -19.95 -21.04 5.55
CA THR A 475 -19.10 -22.04 4.89
C THR A 475 -18.71 -21.57 3.48
N VAL A 476 -17.64 -22.13 2.92
CA VAL A 476 -17.23 -21.89 1.53
C VAL A 476 -18.41 -22.10 0.58
N GLU A 477 -19.19 -23.17 0.75
CA GLU A 477 -20.34 -23.50 -0.09
C GLU A 477 -21.46 -22.47 0.04
N GLN A 478 -21.74 -21.99 1.26
CA GLN A 478 -22.74 -20.95 1.50
C GLN A 478 -22.36 -19.65 0.82
N ILE A 479 -21.10 -19.22 0.94
CA ILE A 479 -20.58 -18.01 0.30
C ILE A 479 -20.67 -18.15 -1.22
N LYS A 480 -20.21 -19.28 -1.78
CA LYS A 480 -20.29 -19.51 -3.22
C LYS A 480 -21.73 -19.52 -3.72
N ALA A 481 -22.63 -20.21 -3.03
CA ALA A 481 -24.05 -20.23 -3.39
C ALA A 481 -24.69 -18.85 -3.34
N ALA A 482 -24.32 -18.00 -2.38
CA ALA A 482 -24.81 -16.63 -2.28
C ALA A 482 -24.27 -15.69 -3.36
N LEU A 483 -23.09 -16.00 -3.91
CA LEU A 483 -22.40 -15.17 -4.91
C LEU A 483 -22.50 -15.71 -6.33
N SER A 484 -22.90 -16.97 -6.51
CA SER A 484 -23.17 -17.55 -7.82
C SER A 484 -24.36 -16.83 -8.48
N PRO A 485 -24.29 -16.54 -9.79
CA PRO A 485 -25.45 -16.01 -10.50
C PRO A 485 -26.60 -17.03 -10.44
N ASP A 486 -27.85 -16.55 -10.37
CA ASP A 486 -29.02 -17.44 -10.49
C ASP A 486 -28.97 -18.09 -11.88
N ASP A 487 -28.82 -19.42 -11.93
CA ASP A 487 -28.56 -20.23 -13.14
C ASP A 487 -29.68 -20.19 -14.21
N ASP A 488 -30.71 -19.37 -14.05
CA ASP A 488 -31.88 -19.33 -14.95
C ASP A 488 -31.61 -18.67 -16.31
N ALA A 489 -30.44 -18.04 -16.52
CA ALA A 489 -30.12 -17.35 -17.78
C ALA A 489 -28.94 -17.93 -18.59
N ASN A 490 -28.18 -18.92 -18.09
CA ASN A 490 -26.92 -19.36 -18.72
C ASN A 490 -26.71 -20.89 -18.79
N THR A 491 -27.79 -21.66 -18.90
CA THR A 491 -27.77 -23.12 -19.15
C THR A 491 -27.13 -23.54 -20.48
N ALA A 492 -26.60 -22.63 -21.30
CA ALA A 492 -26.01 -22.94 -22.59
C ALA A 492 -24.52 -23.37 -22.55
N VAL A 493 -23.81 -23.23 -21.42
CA VAL A 493 -22.34 -23.49 -21.36
C VAL A 493 -21.95 -24.69 -20.49
N SER A 494 -22.84 -25.16 -19.60
CA SER A 494 -22.54 -26.30 -18.71
C SER A 494 -22.67 -27.67 -19.40
N SER A 495 -23.37 -27.76 -20.53
CA SER A 495 -23.62 -29.03 -21.23
C SER A 495 -22.51 -29.49 -22.19
N SER A 496 -21.39 -28.76 -22.34
CA SER A 496 -20.33 -29.13 -23.30
C SER A 496 -19.12 -29.86 -22.69
N VAL A 497 -19.17 -30.27 -21.41
CA VAL A 497 -18.04 -30.95 -20.73
C VAL A 497 -18.36 -32.42 -20.38
N SER A 498 -19.58 -32.90 -20.63
CA SER A 498 -20.06 -34.21 -20.17
C SER A 498 -20.35 -35.24 -21.26
N GLU A 499 -19.84 -35.10 -22.49
CA GLU A 499 -19.84 -36.20 -23.46
C GLU A 499 -18.43 -36.74 -23.72
N PRO A 500 -18.17 -38.04 -23.46
CA PRO A 500 -16.97 -38.69 -23.93
C PRO A 500 -17.10 -38.88 -25.45
N ILE A 501 -16.10 -38.39 -26.19
CA ILE A 501 -15.96 -38.69 -27.61
C ILE A 501 -15.70 -40.20 -27.73
N ALA A 502 -16.78 -40.96 -27.92
CA ALA A 502 -16.74 -42.33 -28.40
C ALA A 502 -16.32 -42.28 -29.88
N GLY A 503 -15.35 -43.11 -30.23
CA GLY A 503 -14.61 -43.02 -31.48
C GLY A 503 -15.43 -43.21 -32.75
N GLN A 504 -14.92 -42.60 -33.83
CA GLN A 504 -14.91 -43.13 -35.19
C GLN A 504 -13.51 -42.91 -35.78
#